data_AF-A0A7S2QD16-F1
#
_entry.id   AF-A0A7S2QD16-F1
#
_cell.length_a   1.000
_cell.length_b   1.000
_cell.length_c   1.000
_cell.angle_alpha   90.00
_cell.angle_beta   90.00
_cell.angle_gamma   90.00
#
_symmetry.space_group_name_H-M   'P 1'
#
loop_
_entity.id
_entity.type
_entity.pdbx_description
1 polymer ?
#
loop_
_entity_poly.entity_id
_entity_poly.type
_entity_poly.pdbx_seq_one_letter_code
_entity_poly.pdbx_strand_id
1 'polypeptide(L)'
;SDVDVQLDAGTGGIVLGVRQLTFTGRLCIVLNPILQKWPIVGAVKVFCPALPKTSLQFTGLAALAHYPQIEQKIQATVDDWMRGRLVLPSQHVVLNADAEDVDMLETFSHYPLGAVRV
;
A
#
# COMPACT_ATOMS: atom_id res chain seq x y z
N SER A 1 3.05 -14.66 3.24
CA SER A 1 1.93 -15.59 2.95
C SER A 1 2.23 -16.31 1.65
N ASP A 2 1.70 -17.52 1.46
CA ASP A 2 1.71 -18.17 0.16
C ASP A 2 0.78 -17.37 -0.76
N VAL A 3 1.30 -16.88 -1.88
CA VAL A 3 0.59 -15.95 -2.78
C VAL A 3 0.89 -16.43 -4.19
N ASP A 4 -0.15 -16.66 -4.99
CA ASP A 4 0.00 -16.99 -6.40
C ASP A 4 -0.46 -15.80 -7.24
N VAL A 5 0.51 -15.01 -7.72
CA VAL A 5 0.25 -13.89 -8.63
C VAL A 5 0.97 -14.16 -9.93
N GLN A 6 0.20 -14.41 -10.98
CA GLN A 6 0.71 -14.62 -12.32
C GLN A 6 0.72 -13.31 -13.10
N LEU A 7 1.89 -12.97 -13.64
CA LEU A 7 2.11 -11.83 -14.53
C LEU A 7 2.37 -12.38 -15.93
N ASP A 8 1.46 -12.07 -16.85
CA ASP A 8 1.64 -12.34 -18.28
C ASP A 8 2.08 -11.05 -18.97
N ALA A 9 3.38 -10.96 -19.28
CA ALA A 9 3.93 -9.88 -20.07
C ALA A 9 3.84 -10.28 -21.55
N GLY A 10 2.76 -9.83 -22.20
CA GLY A 10 2.49 -10.11 -23.61
C GLY A 10 3.64 -9.75 -24.58
N THR A 11 3.52 -10.26 -25.81
CA THR A 11 4.49 -10.23 -26.94
C THR A 11 5.82 -10.98 -26.76
N GLY A 12 6.22 -11.38 -25.54
CA GLY A 12 7.46 -12.12 -25.29
C GLY A 12 7.31 -13.57 -24.78
N GLY A 13 6.09 -14.02 -24.45
CA GLY A 13 5.85 -15.37 -23.91
C GLY A 13 6.43 -15.59 -22.50
N ILE A 14 6.80 -14.53 -21.80
CA ILE A 14 7.39 -14.61 -20.45
C ILE A 14 6.23 -14.64 -19.45
N VAL A 15 5.94 -15.84 -18.94
CA VAL A 15 5.04 -16.05 -17.80
C VAL A 15 5.87 -16.00 -16.53
N LEU A 16 5.57 -15.04 -15.65
CA LEU A 16 6.24 -14.89 -14.36
C LEU A 16 5.24 -15.11 -13.23
N GLY A 17 5.54 -16.04 -12.35
CA GLY A 17 4.79 -16.20 -11.10
C GLY A 17 5.49 -15.48 -9.95
N VAL A 18 4.73 -14.88 -9.06
CA VAL A 18 5.18 -14.56 -7.70
C VAL A 18 4.64 -15.68 -6.82
N ARG A 19 5.52 -16.42 -6.14
CA ARG A 19 5.15 -17.51 -5.22
C ARG A 19 5.03 -17.05 -3.79
N GLN A 20 5.89 -16.10 -3.39
CA GLN A 20 5.88 -15.62 -2.03
C GLN A 20 6.09 -14.12 -2.02
N LEU A 21 5.18 -13.45 -1.33
CA LEU A 21 5.23 -12.03 -1.07
C LEU A 21 5.26 -11.82 0.44
N THR A 22 6.32 -11.17 0.90
CA THR A 22 6.53 -10.86 2.32
C THR A 22 6.63 -9.35 2.49
N PHE A 23 5.74 -8.80 3.32
CA PHE A 23 5.77 -7.40 3.72
C PHE A 23 6.22 -7.32 5.18
N THR A 24 7.22 -6.49 5.47
CA THR A 24 7.68 -6.25 6.84
C THR A 24 7.80 -4.75 7.07
N GLY A 25 6.98 -4.23 7.96
CA GLY A 25 6.96 -2.81 8.26
C GLY A 25 6.02 -2.51 9.41
N ARG A 26 5.82 -1.21 9.66
CA ARG A 26 4.85 -0.73 10.62
C ARG A 26 3.63 -0.23 9.85
N LEU A 27 2.45 -0.73 10.22
CA LEU A 27 1.18 -0.23 9.73
C LEU A 27 0.55 0.61 10.86
N CYS A 28 0.18 1.84 10.54
CA CYS A 28 -0.53 2.74 11.44
C CYS A 28 -2.01 2.78 11.06
N ILE A 29 -2.87 2.57 12.05
CA ILE A 29 -4.31 2.63 11.93
C ILE A 29 -4.80 3.72 12.87
N VAL A 30 -5.46 4.73 12.31
CA VAL A 30 -6.00 5.87 13.05
C VAL A 30 -7.53 5.82 12.97
N LEU A 31 -8.18 5.79 14.12
CA LEU A 31 -9.63 5.78 14.25
C LEU A 31 -10.08 7.22 14.52
N ASN A 32 -10.57 7.93 13.50
CA ASN A 32 -11.01 9.32 13.63
C ASN A 32 -11.95 9.70 12.48
N PRO A 33 -13.10 10.34 12.73
CA PRO A 33 -13.58 10.84 14.03
C PRO A 33 -14.23 9.76 14.92
N ILE A 34 -14.25 9.99 16.22
CA ILE A 34 -15.01 9.18 17.18
C ILE A 34 -16.40 9.80 17.37
N LEU A 35 -17.44 9.03 17.08
CA LEU A 35 -18.85 9.42 17.14
C LEU A 35 -19.48 9.01 18.48
N GLN A 36 -20.49 9.77 18.93
CA GLN A 36 -21.26 9.50 20.16
C GLN A 36 -22.42 8.52 19.96
N LYS A 37 -22.65 8.06 18.72
CA LYS A 37 -23.66 7.08 18.36
C LYS A 37 -23.02 5.90 17.64
N TRP A 38 -23.73 4.76 17.60
CA TRP A 38 -23.27 3.61 16.83
C TRP A 38 -23.39 3.91 15.32
N PRO A 39 -22.36 3.61 14.50
CA PRO A 39 -21.03 3.09 14.86
C PRO A 39 -20.09 4.15 15.47
N ILE A 40 -19.40 3.78 16.56
CA ILE A 40 -18.57 4.69 17.37
C ILE A 40 -17.38 5.28 16.58
N VAL A 41 -16.92 4.61 15.53
CA VAL A 41 -15.83 5.09 14.68
C VAL A 41 -16.43 5.55 13.36
N GLY A 42 -16.29 6.84 13.05
CA GLY A 42 -16.78 7.41 11.78
C GLY A 42 -15.90 7.02 10.59
N ALA A 43 -14.58 6.99 10.78
CA ALA A 43 -13.65 6.59 9.73
C ALA A 43 -12.36 5.94 10.27
N VAL A 44 -11.76 5.11 9.43
CA VAL A 44 -10.48 4.44 9.67
C VAL A 44 -9.49 4.92 8.63
N LYS A 45 -8.37 5.50 9.08
CA LYS A 45 -7.25 5.90 8.22
C LYS A 45 -6.12 4.88 8.39
N VAL A 46 -5.63 4.35 7.29
CA VAL A 46 -4.56 3.34 7.26
C VAL A 46 -3.40 3.86 6.42
N PHE A 47 -2.20 3.86 7.00
CA PHE A 47 -0.97 4.26 6.32
C PHE A 47 0.27 3.61 6.94
N CYS A 48 1.38 3.65 6.23
CA CYS A 48 2.70 3.24 6.70
C CYS A 48 3.55 4.51 6.91
N PRO A 49 4.13 4.74 8.11
CA PRO A 49 4.95 5.93 8.36
C PRO A 49 6.30 5.89 7.62
N ALA A 50 6.75 4.70 7.23
CA ALA A 50 7.93 4.47 6.41
C ALA A 50 7.64 3.38 5.39
N LEU A 51 8.43 3.35 4.30
CA LEU A 51 8.32 2.32 3.26
C LEU A 51 8.51 0.92 3.90
N PRO A 52 7.52 0.03 3.85
CA PRO A 52 7.69 -1.34 4.31
C PRO A 52 8.72 -2.06 3.45
N LYS A 53 9.51 -2.95 4.06
CA LYS A 53 10.41 -3.85 3.34
C LYS A 53 9.57 -4.90 2.64
N THR A 54 9.70 -5.00 1.32
CA THR A 54 9.00 -6.00 0.51
C THR A 54 10.02 -7.02 -0.01
N SER A 55 9.67 -8.31 0.06
CA SER A 55 10.48 -9.38 -0.52
C SER A 55 9.57 -10.26 -1.37
N LEU A 56 9.91 -10.33 -2.65
CA LEU A 56 9.23 -11.13 -3.67
C LEU A 56 10.09 -12.35 -3.99
N GLN A 57 9.48 -13.53 -3.97
CA GLN A 57 10.06 -14.74 -4.52
C GLN A 57 9.29 -15.11 -5.77
N PHE A 58 10.00 -15.19 -6.90
CA PHE A 58 9.41 -15.48 -8.18
C PHE A 58 9.52 -16.97 -8.53
N THR A 59 8.47 -17.50 -9.17
CA THR A 59 8.45 -18.80 -9.85
C THR A 59 8.53 -18.58 -11.36
N GLY A 60 9.18 -19.49 -12.08
CA GLY A 60 9.42 -19.34 -13.53
C GLY A 60 10.63 -18.46 -13.89
N LEU A 61 11.51 -18.15 -12.91
CA LEU A 61 12.74 -17.37 -13.08
C LEU A 61 13.71 -17.89 -14.15
N ALA A 62 13.58 -19.14 -14.61
CA ALA A 62 14.43 -19.68 -15.68
C ALA A 62 14.37 -18.84 -16.97
N ALA A 63 13.20 -18.26 -17.30
CA ALA A 63 13.06 -17.35 -18.44
C ALA A 63 13.69 -15.96 -18.17
N LEU A 64 13.76 -15.55 -16.90
CA LEU A 64 14.34 -14.28 -16.48
C LEU A 64 15.84 -14.36 -16.11
N ALA A 65 16.42 -15.54 -16.00
CA ALA A 65 17.84 -15.73 -15.68
C ALA A 65 18.77 -15.04 -16.69
N HIS A 66 18.29 -14.82 -17.92
CA HIS A 66 19.00 -14.05 -18.95
C HIS A 66 19.01 -12.53 -18.70
N TYR A 67 18.16 -12.02 -17.82
CA TYR A 67 17.93 -10.59 -17.57
C TYR A 67 17.90 -10.25 -16.08
N PRO A 68 19.06 -10.27 -15.38
CA PRO A 68 19.13 -9.97 -13.94
C PRO A 68 18.61 -8.57 -13.56
N GLN A 69 18.53 -7.65 -14.52
CA GLN A 69 18.02 -6.30 -14.32
C GLN A 69 16.50 -6.25 -14.15
N ILE A 70 15.76 -7.25 -14.63
CA ILE A 70 14.29 -7.26 -14.57
C ILE A 70 13.82 -7.44 -13.12
N GLU A 71 14.48 -8.31 -12.35
CA GLU A 71 14.14 -8.53 -10.93
C GLU A 71 14.28 -7.23 -10.12
N GLN A 72 15.40 -6.53 -10.29
CA GLN A 72 15.62 -5.23 -9.62
C GLN A 72 14.58 -4.19 -10.03
N LYS A 73 14.19 -4.15 -11.32
CA LYS A 73 13.15 -3.23 -11.81
C LYS A 73 11.77 -3.58 -11.24
N ILE A 74 11.41 -4.85 -11.13
CA ILE A 74 10.13 -5.26 -10.54
C ILE A 74 10.11 -4.85 -9.06
N GLN A 75 11.18 -5.15 -8.32
CA GLN A 75 11.31 -4.77 -6.92
C GLN A 75 11.21 -3.25 -6.74
N ALA A 76 11.93 -2.46 -7.55
CA ALA A 76 11.86 -1.01 -7.51
C ALA A 76 10.46 -0.47 -7.85
N THR A 77 9.79 -1.06 -8.85
CA THR A 77 8.42 -0.66 -9.23
C THR A 77 7.43 -0.93 -8.11
N VAL A 78 7.57 -2.07 -7.41
CA VAL A 78 6.74 -2.39 -6.25
C VAL A 78 7.02 -1.42 -5.11
N ASP A 79 8.28 -1.13 -4.81
CA ASP A 79 8.66 -0.19 -3.76
C ASP A 79 8.17 1.24 -4.06
N ASP A 80 8.21 1.67 -5.32
CA ASP A 80 7.68 2.96 -5.77
C ASP A 80 6.15 3.02 -5.68
N TRP A 81 5.45 1.94 -6.07
CA TRP A 81 4.00 1.83 -5.91
C TRP A 81 3.58 1.89 -4.44
N MET A 82 4.27 1.13 -3.58
CA MET A 82 4.03 1.13 -2.13
C MET A 82 4.30 2.52 -1.54
N ARG A 83 5.37 3.20 -1.95
CA ARG A 83 5.67 4.57 -1.51
C ARG A 83 4.57 5.54 -1.92
N GLY A 84 4.10 5.45 -3.15
CA GLY A 84 3.08 6.35 -3.68
C GLY A 84 1.70 6.14 -3.05
N ARG A 85 1.36 4.92 -2.60
CA ARG A 85 0.00 4.59 -2.14
C ARG A 85 -0.16 4.40 -0.64
N LEU A 86 0.85 3.86 0.04
CA LEU A 86 0.77 3.47 1.45
C LEU A 86 1.55 4.38 2.38
N VAL A 87 2.52 5.15 1.88
CA VAL A 87 3.35 6.02 2.72
C VAL A 87 2.82 7.46 2.66
N LEU A 88 2.92 8.18 3.78
CA LEU A 88 2.52 9.59 3.87
C LEU A 88 3.17 10.43 2.74
N PRO A 89 2.43 11.38 2.15
CA PRO A 89 1.10 11.87 2.55
C PRO A 89 -0.07 10.97 2.12
N SER A 90 0.18 9.91 1.34
CA SER A 90 -0.85 8.98 0.91
C SER A 90 -1.34 8.12 2.07
N GLN A 91 -2.65 8.12 2.28
CA GLN A 91 -3.34 7.31 3.27
C GLN A 91 -4.60 6.71 2.64
N HIS A 92 -5.00 5.54 3.12
CA HIS A 92 -6.27 4.93 2.74
C HIS A 92 -7.31 5.26 3.81
N VAL A 93 -8.43 5.85 3.42
CA VAL A 93 -9.52 6.22 4.33
C VAL A 93 -10.73 5.37 4.00
N VAL A 94 -11.25 4.66 5.01
CA VAL A 94 -12.47 3.87 4.93
C VAL A 94 -13.51 4.53 5.85
N LEU A 95 -14.68 4.82 5.30
CA LEU A 95 -15.80 5.36 6.05
C LEU A 95 -16.60 4.20 6.64
N ASN A 96 -16.93 4.32 7.93
CA ASN A 96 -17.70 3.31 8.66
C ASN A 96 -19.09 3.81 9.05
N ALA A 97 -19.32 5.12 9.02
CA ALA A 97 -20.61 5.75 9.28
C ALA A 97 -21.13 6.44 8.01
N ASP A 98 -22.42 6.75 8.01
CA ASP A 98 -23.06 7.48 6.92
C ASP A 98 -22.43 8.87 6.75
N ALA A 99 -22.40 9.31 5.49
CA ALA A 99 -21.70 10.53 5.10
C ALA A 99 -22.24 11.81 5.76
N GLU A 100 -23.47 11.77 6.26
CA GLU A 100 -24.13 12.89 6.93
C GLU A 100 -23.68 13.06 8.39
N ASP A 101 -23.18 11.99 9.01
CA ASP A 101 -22.76 11.97 10.42
C ASP A 101 -21.26 12.24 10.60
N VAL A 102 -20.51 12.20 9.50
CA VAL A 102 -19.07 12.34 9.49
C VAL A 102 -18.72 13.63 8.80
N ASP A 103 -17.98 14.49 9.49
CA ASP A 103 -17.38 15.65 8.83
C ASP A 103 -16.34 15.16 7.81
N MET A 104 -16.74 15.21 6.55
CA MET A 104 -15.91 14.81 5.41
C MET A 104 -14.69 15.71 5.28
N LEU A 105 -14.81 16.99 5.63
CA LEU A 105 -13.68 17.90 5.60
C LEU A 105 -12.68 17.49 6.68
N GLU A 106 -13.07 17.21 7.91
CA GLU A 106 -12.10 16.72 8.92
C GLU A 106 -11.52 15.34 8.59
N THR A 107 -12.30 14.49 7.93
CA THR A 107 -11.92 13.12 7.61
C THR A 107 -10.93 13.06 6.44
N PHE A 108 -11.20 13.82 5.38
CA PHE A 108 -10.38 13.83 4.16
C PHE A 108 -9.44 15.03 4.05
N SER A 109 -9.66 16.11 4.80
CA SER A 109 -8.75 17.27 4.78
C SER A 109 -7.42 16.90 5.41
N HIS A 110 -6.38 17.14 4.63
CA HIS A 110 -5.00 17.09 5.06
C HIS A 110 -4.58 18.46 5.61
N TYR A 111 -5.33 19.01 6.58
CA TYR A 111 -4.84 20.21 7.27
C TYR A 111 -3.48 19.86 7.90
N PRO A 112 -2.40 20.59 7.55
CA PRO A 112 -1.09 20.27 8.06
C PRO A 112 -1.09 20.45 9.58
N LEU A 113 -0.69 19.40 10.30
CA LEU A 113 -0.56 19.43 11.76
C LEU A 113 0.51 20.45 12.21
N GLY A 114 1.46 20.76 11.33
CA GLY A 114 2.50 21.74 11.54
C GLY A 114 3.40 21.88 10.31
N ALA A 115 4.28 22.86 10.33
CA ALA A 115 5.30 23.06 9.30
C ALA A 115 6.70 22.84 9.89
N VAL A 116 7.52 22.05 9.22
CA VAL A 116 8.93 21.86 9.59
C VAL A 116 9.75 22.84 8.76
N ARG A 117 10.49 23.73 9.42
CA ARG A 117 11.48 24.61 8.77
C ARG A 117 12.85 23.94 8.83
N VAL A 118 13.43 23.67 7.67
CA VAL A 118 14.76 23.08 7.51
C VAL A 118 15.77 24.17 7.16
#